data_AF-A0AAU9X1M4-F1
#
_entry.id   AF-A0AAU9X1M4-F1
#
_cell.length_a   1.000
_cell.length_b   1.000
_cell.length_c   1.000
_cell.angle_alpha   90.00
_cell.angle_beta   90.00
_cell.angle_gamma   90.00
#
_symmetry.space_group_name_H-M   'P 1'
#
loop_
_entity.id
_entity.type
_entity.pdbx_description
1 polymer ?
#
loop_
_entity_poly.entity_id
_entity_poly.type
_entity_poly.pdbx_seq_one_letter_code
_entity_poly.pdbx_strand_id
1 'polypeptide(L)'
;KLQRLQNSAARLITQTPRYCHITPVLLALHWLPMKFRICYKIAMISFKAIHNIEPAYLSNLINIEQCSRYNLRSNVGVILQDPTAKFRCTLGDRSFTAVAPKICNSLPDYIR
;
A
#
# COMPACT_ATOMS: atom_id res chain seq x y z
N LYS A 1 17.51 6.25 1.02
CA LYS A 1 18.19 6.99 -0.09
C LYS A 1 17.18 7.78 -0.93
N LEU A 2 16.10 7.17 -1.42
CA LEU A 2 15.09 7.81 -2.28
C LEU A 2 14.34 9.02 -1.65
N GLN A 3 14.02 8.98 -0.35
CA GLN A 3 13.40 10.12 0.35
C GLN A 3 14.28 11.38 0.30
N ARG A 4 15.61 11.23 0.38
CA ARG A 4 16.52 12.39 0.33
C ARG A 4 16.50 13.03 -1.05
N LEU A 5 16.47 12.22 -2.11
CA LEU A 5 16.30 12.70 -3.49
C LEU A 5 14.98 13.47 -3.67
N GLN A 6 13.87 12.93 -3.17
CA GLN A 6 12.58 13.62 -3.20
C GLN A 6 12.62 14.96 -2.47
N ASN A 7 13.21 14.97 -1.27
CA ASN A 7 13.34 16.18 -0.47
C ASN A 7 14.20 17.23 -1.18
N SER A 8 15.33 16.82 -1.78
CA SER A 8 16.18 17.73 -2.55
C SER A 8 15.45 18.29 -3.78
N ALA A 9 14.72 17.45 -4.52
CA ALA A 9 13.93 17.89 -5.67
C ALA A 9 12.83 18.87 -5.26
N ALA A 10 12.09 18.58 -4.19
CA ALA A 10 11.05 19.46 -3.66
C ALA A 10 11.63 20.84 -3.26
N ARG A 11 12.82 20.84 -2.64
CA ARG A 11 13.51 22.10 -2.29
C ARG A 11 13.98 22.87 -3.51
N LEU A 12 14.52 22.18 -4.52
CA LEU A 12 14.97 22.81 -5.75
C LEU A 12 13.82 23.53 -6.47
N ILE A 13 12.66 22.87 -6.56
CA ILE A 13 11.47 23.41 -7.24
C ILE A 13 10.89 24.61 -6.48
N THR A 14 10.81 24.52 -5.15
CA THR A 14 10.22 25.57 -4.30
C THR A 14 11.23 26.60 -3.79
N GLN A 15 12.49 26.49 -4.22
CA GLN A 15 13.63 27.28 -3.75
C GLN A 15 13.70 27.40 -2.22
N THR A 16 13.28 26.34 -1.50
CA THR A 16 13.26 26.38 -0.04
C THR A 16 14.65 26.15 0.54
N PRO A 17 15.04 26.93 1.56
CA PRO A 17 16.38 26.85 2.13
C PRO A 17 16.59 25.50 2.82
N ARG A 18 17.85 25.05 2.88
CA ARG A 18 18.24 23.71 3.32
C ARG A 18 17.70 23.30 4.69
N TYR A 19 17.63 24.24 5.62
CA TYR A 19 17.28 24.00 7.03
C TYR A 19 15.78 24.13 7.32
N CYS A 20 14.97 24.62 6.38
CA CYS A 20 13.52 24.68 6.57
C CYS A 20 12.91 23.28 6.66
N HIS A 21 11.82 23.15 7.40
CA HIS A 21 11.10 21.88 7.52
C HIS A 21 10.56 21.43 6.14
N ILE A 22 10.78 20.17 5.78
CA ILE A 22 10.43 19.65 4.44
C ILE A 22 8.96 19.24 4.32
N THR A 23 8.32 18.84 5.42
CA THR A 23 6.92 18.38 5.40
C THR A 23 5.92 19.40 4.84
N PRO A 24 5.94 20.71 5.20
CA PRO A 24 5.01 21.67 4.60
C PRO A 24 5.25 21.84 3.09
N VAL A 25 6.49 21.73 2.63
CA VAL A 25 6.84 21.80 1.20
C VAL A 25 6.27 20.59 0.45
N LEU A 26 6.44 19.39 1.01
CA LEU A 26 5.86 18.18 0.43
C LEU A 26 4.34 18.24 0.39
N LEU A 27 3.70 18.77 1.44
CA LEU A 27 2.25 18.95 1.48
C LEU A 27 1.76 19.94 0.42
N ALA A 28 2.42 21.09 0.28
CA ALA A 28 2.08 22.10 -0.73
C ALA A 28 2.24 21.56 -2.16
N LEU A 29 3.19 20.67 -2.39
CA LEU A 29 3.38 19.98 -3.68
C LEU A 29 2.45 18.77 -3.87
N HIS A 30 1.64 18.40 -2.86
CA HIS A 30 0.88 17.14 -2.82
C HIS A 30 1.77 15.89 -2.99
N TRP A 31 3.01 15.94 -2.53
CA TRP A 31 3.97 14.85 -2.63
C TRP A 31 3.97 13.99 -1.37
N LEU A 32 3.45 12.75 -1.48
CA LEU A 32 3.57 11.79 -0.37
C LEU A 32 5.04 11.45 -0.09
N PRO A 33 5.44 11.35 1.19
CA PRO A 33 6.71 10.74 1.55
C PRO A 33 6.84 9.32 0.97
N MET A 34 8.05 8.93 0.59
CA MET A 34 8.32 7.68 -0.13
C MET A 34 7.73 6.44 0.54
N LYS A 35 7.78 6.37 1.88
CA LYS A 35 7.18 5.25 2.63
C LYS A 35 5.69 5.12 2.34
N PHE A 36 4.94 6.23 2.41
CA PHE A 36 3.51 6.24 2.14
C PHE A 36 3.21 6.06 0.66
N ARG A 37 4.06 6.57 -0.24
CA ARG A 37 3.91 6.34 -1.68
C ARG A 37 4.01 4.86 -2.05
N ILE A 38 4.91 4.11 -1.42
CA ILE A 38 5.01 2.65 -1.58
C ILE A 38 3.71 1.98 -1.12
N CYS A 39 3.23 2.30 0.09
CA CYS A 39 1.98 1.72 0.59
C CYS A 39 0.79 2.04 -0.31
N TYR A 40 0.66 3.30 -0.74
CA TYR A 40 -0.39 3.74 -1.65
C TYR A 40 -0.35 2.98 -2.98
N LYS A 41 0.84 2.80 -3.57
CA LYS A 41 0.98 2.05 -4.82
C LYS A 41 0.60 0.58 -4.66
N ILE A 42 1.00 -0.06 -3.55
CA ILE A 42 0.61 -1.45 -3.28
C ILE A 42 -0.91 -1.54 -3.12
N ALA A 43 -1.52 -0.68 -2.28
CA ALA A 43 -2.96 -0.65 -2.07
C ALA A 43 -3.75 -0.44 -3.39
N MET A 44 -3.30 0.50 -4.22
CA MET A 44 -3.93 0.79 -5.51
C MET A 44 -3.83 -0.40 -6.48
N ILE A 45 -2.69 -1.10 -6.52
CA ILE A 45 -2.54 -2.31 -7.35
C ILE A 45 -3.45 -3.42 -6.81
N SER A 46 -3.48 -3.62 -5.49
CA SER A 46 -4.36 -4.62 -4.86
C SER A 46 -5.83 -4.36 -5.17
N PHE A 47 -6.29 -3.11 -5.04
CA PHE A 47 -7.66 -2.71 -5.38
C PHE A 47 -8.00 -3.09 -6.83
N LYS A 48 -7.15 -2.70 -7.79
CA LYS A 48 -7.39 -3.04 -9.19
C LYS A 48 -7.33 -4.55 -9.48
N ALA A 49 -6.48 -5.28 -8.77
CA ALA A 49 -6.35 -6.73 -8.88
C ALA A 49 -7.60 -7.44 -8.33
N ILE A 50 -8.19 -6.96 -7.23
CA ILE A 50 -9.48 -7.42 -6.70
C ILE A 50 -10.61 -7.21 -7.74
N HIS A 51 -10.58 -6.08 -8.45
CA HIS A 51 -11.55 -5.77 -9.50
C HIS A 51 -11.22 -6.37 -10.88
N ASN A 52 -10.20 -7.24 -11.00
CA ASN A 52 -9.77 -7.86 -12.26
C ASN A 52 -9.42 -6.88 -13.39
N ILE A 53 -8.92 -5.68 -13.05
CA ILE A 53 -8.50 -4.65 -14.02
C ILE A 53 -7.00 -4.79 -14.36
N GLU A 54 -6.22 -5.35 -13.44
CA GLU A 54 -4.80 -5.66 -13.65
C GLU A 54 -4.61 -7.04 -14.31
N PRO A 55 -3.42 -7.36 -14.84
CA PRO A 55 -3.14 -8.66 -15.44
C PRO A 55 -3.50 -9.84 -14.53
N ALA A 56 -3.97 -10.93 -15.13
CA ALA A 56 -4.44 -12.12 -14.42
C ALA A 56 -3.41 -12.70 -13.43
N TYR A 57 -2.10 -12.54 -13.70
CA TYR A 57 -1.09 -13.02 -12.77
C TYR A 57 -1.09 -12.26 -11.44
N LEU A 58 -1.49 -10.98 -11.40
CA LEU A 58 -1.60 -10.20 -10.16
C LEU A 58 -2.87 -10.54 -9.40
N SER A 59 -4.00 -10.68 -10.09
CA SER A 59 -5.26 -11.09 -9.46
C SER A 59 -5.14 -12.48 -8.84
N ASN A 60 -4.44 -13.41 -9.50
CA ASN A 60 -4.21 -14.76 -8.99
C ASN A 60 -3.30 -14.82 -7.75
N LEU A 61 -2.57 -13.75 -7.43
CA LEU A 61 -1.74 -13.67 -6.21
C LEU A 61 -2.52 -13.19 -4.98
N ILE A 62 -3.77 -12.77 -5.16
CA ILE A 62 -4.63 -12.26 -4.10
C ILE A 62 -5.78 -13.25 -3.88
N ASN A 63 -5.92 -13.71 -2.65
CA ASN A 63 -7.06 -14.53 -2.23
C ASN A 63 -7.99 -13.68 -1.37
N ILE A 64 -9.25 -13.60 -1.78
CA ILE A 64 -10.30 -12.97 -0.98
C ILE A 64 -10.80 -14.02 0.00
N GLU A 65 -10.88 -13.67 1.28
CA GLU A 65 -11.47 -14.58 2.27
C GLU A 65 -12.94 -14.83 1.91
N GLN A 66 -13.29 -16.11 1.78
CA GLN A 66 -14.68 -16.48 1.60
C GLN A 66 -15.44 -16.18 2.89
N CYS A 67 -16.49 -15.38 2.77
CA CYS A 67 -17.42 -15.12 3.86
C CYS A 67 -17.91 -16.45 4.43
N SER A 68 -17.76 -16.62 5.74
CA SER A 68 -18.24 -17.83 6.42
C SER A 68 -19.77 -17.90 6.32
N ARG A 69 -20.35 -19.11 6.37
CA ARG A 69 -21.81 -19.30 6.40
C ARG A 69 -22.49 -18.66 7.62
N TYR A 70 -21.71 -18.28 8.62
CA TYR A 70 -22.17 -17.65 9.85
C TYR A 70 -22.00 -16.13 9.78
N ASN A 71 -22.93 -15.38 10.39
CA ASN A 71 -22.88 -13.92 10.40
C ASN A 71 -21.87 -13.41 11.45
N LEU A 72 -20.58 -13.53 11.10
CA LEU A 72 -19.46 -13.06 11.92
C LEU A 72 -19.16 -11.58 11.64
N ARG A 73 -18.55 -10.88 12.59
CA ARG A 73 -18.08 -9.49 12.37
C ARG A 73 -17.04 -9.40 11.24
N SER A 74 -16.36 -10.49 10.91
CA SER A 74 -15.45 -10.61 9.77
C SER A 74 -16.13 -10.80 8.41
N ASN A 75 -17.44 -11.02 8.36
CA ASN A 75 -18.21 -11.07 7.10
C ASN A 75 -18.54 -9.68 6.55
N VAL A 76 -18.11 -8.61 7.23
CA VAL A 76 -18.39 -7.24 6.81
C VAL A 76 -17.23 -6.74 5.94
N GLY A 77 -17.47 -6.66 4.64
CA GLY A 77 -16.53 -6.10 3.65
C GLY A 77 -15.62 -7.13 2.99
N VAL A 78 -14.81 -6.66 2.04
CA VAL A 78 -13.81 -7.49 1.35
C VAL A 78 -12.59 -7.62 2.25
N ILE A 79 -12.28 -8.82 2.74
CA ILE A 79 -11.05 -9.08 3.51
C ILE A 79 -10.12 -9.94 2.66
N LEU A 80 -8.85 -9.56 2.60
CA LEU A 80 -7.83 -10.36 1.91
C LEU A 80 -7.23 -11.38 2.86
N GLN A 81 -7.09 -12.61 2.39
CA GLN A 81 -6.49 -13.69 3.17
C GLN A 81 -4.98 -13.47 3.28
N ASP A 82 -4.45 -13.53 4.50
CA ASP A 82 -3.01 -13.59 4.70
C ASP A 82 -2.46 -14.93 4.19
N PRO A 83 -1.28 -14.95 3.55
CA PRO A 83 -0.68 -16.20 3.08
C PRO A 83 -0.41 -17.15 4.25
N THR A 84 -0.79 -18.41 4.05
CA THR A 84 -0.58 -19.50 5.04
C THR A 84 0.89 -19.84 5.24
N ALA A 85 1.74 -19.57 4.25
CA ALA A 85 3.16 -19.81 4.30
C ALA A 85 3.89 -18.76 5.14
N LYS A 86 4.70 -19.20 6.12
CA LYS A 86 5.63 -18.31 6.83
C LYS A 86 6.81 -17.99 5.92
N PHE A 87 6.87 -16.75 5.44
CA PHE A 87 8.03 -16.28 4.69
C PHE A 87 9.16 -15.88 5.63
N ARG A 88 10.41 -16.05 5.17
CA ARG A 88 11.54 -15.38 5.82
C ARG A 88 11.56 -13.91 5.43
N CYS A 89 11.93 -13.04 6.37
CA CYS A 89 12.07 -11.58 6.18
C CYS A 89 12.84 -11.19 4.91
N THR A 90 13.81 -12.00 4.50
CA THR A 90 14.69 -11.75 3.35
C THR A 90 14.20 -12.33 2.03
N LEU A 91 13.23 -13.26 2.04
CA LEU A 91 12.86 -14.04 0.85
C LEU A 91 11.43 -13.79 0.36
N GLY A 92 10.47 -13.55 1.25
CA GLY A 92 9.05 -13.48 0.85
C GLY A 92 8.19 -12.48 1.60
N ASP A 93 8.65 -11.95 2.74
CA ASP A 93 7.85 -11.01 3.54
C ASP A 93 7.56 -9.68 2.84
N ARG A 94 8.37 -9.33 1.83
CA ARG A 94 8.19 -8.13 1.00
C ARG A 94 7.49 -8.41 -0.33
N SER A 95 7.09 -9.67 -0.57
CA SER A 95 6.36 -10.04 -1.78
C SER A 95 4.98 -9.40 -1.79
N PHE A 96 4.41 -9.24 -2.99
CA PHE A 96 3.08 -8.70 -3.15
C PHE A 96 2.04 -9.54 -2.38
N THR A 97 2.10 -10.87 -2.51
CA THR A 97 1.22 -11.81 -1.80
C THR A 97 1.25 -11.65 -0.27
N ALA A 98 2.41 -11.32 0.31
CA ALA A 98 2.55 -11.15 1.76
C ALA A 98 2.19 -9.74 2.26
N VAL A 99 2.46 -8.70 1.49
CA VAL A 99 2.29 -7.31 1.91
C VAL A 99 0.92 -6.74 1.54
N ALA A 100 0.35 -7.17 0.41
CA ALA A 100 -0.92 -6.65 -0.08
C ALA A 100 -2.07 -6.85 0.91
N PRO A 101 -2.30 -8.05 1.51
CA PRO A 101 -3.35 -8.25 2.49
C PRO A 101 -3.17 -7.36 3.73
N LYS A 102 -1.95 -7.31 4.29
CA LYS A 102 -1.62 -6.49 5.46
C LYS A 102 -1.94 -5.01 5.27
N ILE A 103 -1.60 -4.46 4.10
CA ILE A 103 -1.88 -3.04 3.80
C ILE A 103 -3.38 -2.83 3.59
N CYS A 104 -4.03 -3.65 2.77
CA CYS A 104 -5.46 -3.44 2.45
C CYS A 104 -6.37 -3.67 3.65
N ASN A 105 -6.07 -4.67 4.49
CA ASN A 105 -6.83 -4.95 5.71
C ASN A 105 -6.61 -3.88 6.79
N SER A 106 -5.51 -3.12 6.73
CA SER A 106 -5.29 -1.96 7.61
C SER A 106 -6.08 -0.71 7.20
N LEU A 107 -6.70 -0.72 6.02
CA LEU A 107 -7.52 0.40 5.56
C LEU A 107 -8.91 0.34 6.19
N PRO A 108 -9.53 1.50 6.49
CA PRO A 108 -10.92 1.57 6.92
C PRO A 108 -11.87 0.96 5.87
N ASP A 109 -12.96 0.33 6.33
CA ASP A 109 -13.91 -0.36 5.45
C ASP A 109 -14.53 0.52 4.36
N TYR A 110 -14.68 1.82 4.61
CA TYR A 110 -15.28 2.75 3.64
C TYR A 110 -14.37 3.13 2.47
N ILE A 111 -13.07 2.79 2.50
CA ILE A 111 -12.09 3.09 1.44
C ILE A 111 -11.67 1.81 0.69
N ARG A 112 -12.07 0.64 1.18
CA ARG A 112 -11.68 -0.64 0.62
C ARG A 112 -12.66 -1.10 -0.44
#